data_AF-A0A0A1WCC5-F1
#
_entry.id   AF-A0A0A1WCC5-F1
#
_cell.length_a   1.000
_cell.length_b   1.000
_cell.length_c   1.000
_cell.angle_alpha   90.00
_cell.angle_beta   90.00
_cell.angle_gamma   90.00
#
_symmetry.space_group_name_H-M   'P 1'
#
loop_
_entity.id
_entity.type
_entity.pdbx_description
1 polymer ?
#
loop_
_entity_poly.entity_id
_entity_poly.type
_entity_poly.pdbx_seq_one_letter_code
_entity_poly.pdbx_strand_id
1 'polypeptide(L)'
;GTECRPAKDDCDMAESCTGQSSVCPVDSFHENGQPCLHNLGYCYNGKCPITLYQCRAFLGNNAVGVDESCFQYNRLGNSYAYCRKENGIKIPCAPKDEKCGRLYCSYNSFGNHISCLPCYRADEEDKGMVDEGTKCGDGKVCSNRHCVDVTTAY
;
A
#
# COMPACT_ATOMS: atom_id res chain seq x y z
N GLY A 1 3.90 -5.29 -33.04
CA GLY A 1 5.36 -5.39 -33.26
C GLY A 1 5.90 -6.57 -32.46
N THR A 2 7.21 -6.82 -32.52
CA THR A 2 7.89 -7.83 -31.68
C THR A 2 8.00 -7.32 -30.25
N GLU A 3 7.68 -8.15 -29.25
CA GLU A 3 7.86 -7.81 -27.83
C GLU A 3 9.35 -7.53 -27.55
N CYS A 4 9.62 -6.44 -26.85
CA CYS A 4 10.96 -6.03 -26.45
C CYS A 4 11.12 -5.89 -24.94
N ARG A 5 10.02 -5.76 -24.20
CA ARG A 5 10.01 -5.85 -22.74
C ARG A 5 8.76 -6.61 -22.28
N PRO A 6 8.91 -7.74 -21.59
CA PRO A 6 7.77 -8.43 -20.99
C PRO A 6 7.25 -7.66 -19.78
N ALA A 7 5.97 -7.84 -19.46
CA ALA A 7 5.37 -7.38 -18.22
C ALA A 7 6.01 -8.11 -17.02
N LYS A 8 6.34 -7.38 -15.95
CA LYS A 8 6.97 -7.91 -14.74
C LYS A 8 5.95 -8.39 -13.70
N ASP A 9 4.77 -7.78 -13.68
CA ASP A 9 3.69 -8.03 -12.71
C ASP A 9 2.34 -7.54 -13.27
N ASP A 10 1.26 -7.78 -12.52
CA ASP A 10 -0.13 -7.46 -12.91
C ASP A 10 -0.40 -5.98 -13.22
N CYS A 11 0.47 -5.07 -12.76
CA CYS A 11 0.31 -3.62 -12.95
C CYS A 11 1.21 -3.04 -14.04
N ASP A 12 1.94 -3.92 -14.73
CA ASP A 12 2.94 -3.58 -15.74
C ASP A 12 2.47 -4.05 -17.12
N MET A 13 2.61 -3.21 -18.16
CA MET A 13 2.24 -3.60 -19.52
C MET A 13 3.47 -4.06 -20.29
N ALA A 14 3.33 -5.05 -21.17
CA ALA A 14 4.44 -5.42 -22.05
C ALA A 14 4.59 -4.43 -23.22
N GLU A 15 5.81 -4.04 -23.58
CA GLU A 15 6.07 -3.19 -24.73
C GLU A 15 6.55 -3.98 -25.94
N SER A 16 6.08 -3.53 -27.10
CA SER A 16 6.43 -4.07 -28.40
C SER A 16 7.06 -3.00 -29.29
N CYS A 17 8.08 -3.38 -30.04
CA CYS A 17 8.73 -2.51 -31.02
C CYS A 17 7.71 -1.97 -32.02
N THR A 18 7.80 -0.66 -32.32
CA THR A 18 6.94 0.00 -33.31
C THR A 18 7.30 -0.38 -34.75
N GLY A 19 8.50 -0.90 -34.98
CA GLY A 19 9.06 -1.16 -36.31
C GLY A 19 9.70 0.07 -36.97
N GLN A 20 9.58 1.25 -36.35
CA GLN A 20 10.17 2.52 -36.83
C GLN A 20 11.42 2.94 -36.04
N SER A 21 11.72 2.26 -34.94
CA SER A 21 12.86 2.53 -34.05
C SER A 21 13.50 1.21 -33.63
N SER A 22 14.82 1.25 -33.37
CA SER A 22 15.56 0.15 -32.74
C SER A 22 15.46 0.16 -31.21
N VAL A 23 14.88 1.21 -30.63
CA VAL A 23 14.70 1.37 -29.18
C VAL A 23 13.28 0.93 -28.80
N CYS A 24 13.17 0.12 -27.75
CA CYS A 24 11.88 -0.28 -27.17
C CYS A 24 11.13 0.97 -26.66
N PRO A 25 9.79 1.04 -26.80
CA PRO A 25 9.02 2.13 -26.22
C PRO A 25 9.27 2.32 -24.71
N VAL A 26 8.89 3.50 -24.21
CA VAL A 26 8.96 3.79 -22.77
C VAL A 26 8.04 2.87 -21.98
N ASP A 27 8.49 2.53 -20.77
CA ASP A 27 7.76 1.70 -19.81
C ASP A 27 6.37 2.27 -19.52
N SER A 28 5.34 1.46 -19.74
CA SER A 28 3.93 1.78 -19.60
C SER A 28 3.29 0.86 -18.56
N PHE A 29 2.42 1.44 -17.73
CA PHE A 29 1.74 0.73 -16.66
C PHE A 29 0.24 0.64 -16.90
N HIS A 30 -0.40 -0.37 -16.33
CA HIS A 30 -1.85 -0.41 -16.25
C HIS A 30 -2.37 0.81 -15.48
N GLU A 31 -3.59 1.24 -15.81
CA GLU A 31 -4.23 2.38 -15.16
C GLU A 31 -4.36 2.15 -13.65
N ASN A 32 -4.25 3.25 -12.89
CA ASN A 32 -4.49 3.21 -11.46
C ASN A 32 -5.91 2.70 -11.18
N GLY A 33 -6.05 1.80 -10.22
CA GLY A 33 -7.34 1.20 -9.87
C GLY A 33 -7.63 -0.15 -10.54
N GLN A 34 -6.81 -0.61 -11.49
CA GLN A 34 -6.94 -1.97 -12.01
C GLN A 34 -6.72 -3.01 -10.90
N PRO A 35 -7.60 -4.01 -10.69
CA PRO A 35 -7.36 -5.02 -9.67
C PRO A 35 -6.10 -5.85 -9.96
N CYS A 36 -5.34 -6.14 -8.91
CA CYS A 36 -4.06 -6.87 -9.00
C CYS A 36 -3.91 -7.88 -7.86
N LEU A 37 -2.98 -8.83 -8.00
CA LEU A 37 -2.71 -9.92 -7.07
C LEU A 37 -3.99 -10.67 -6.69
N HIS A 38 -4.75 -11.13 -7.68
CA HIS A 38 -6.03 -11.83 -7.48
C HIS A 38 -7.04 -11.03 -6.61
N ASN A 39 -7.18 -9.72 -6.88
CA ASN A 39 -8.03 -8.76 -6.15
C ASN A 39 -7.60 -8.44 -4.70
N LEU A 40 -6.36 -8.77 -4.32
CA LEU A 40 -5.81 -8.36 -3.03
C LEU A 40 -5.44 -6.86 -3.01
N GLY A 41 -5.23 -6.25 -4.17
CA GLY A 41 -4.89 -4.83 -4.30
C GLY A 41 -5.47 -4.20 -5.56
N TYR A 42 -5.12 -2.92 -5.74
CA TYR A 42 -5.38 -2.15 -6.95
C TYR A 42 -4.08 -1.50 -7.42
N CYS A 43 -3.88 -1.43 -8.73
CA CYS A 43 -2.68 -0.84 -9.31
C CYS A 43 -2.58 0.64 -8.95
N TYR A 44 -1.37 1.06 -8.62
CA TYR A 44 -1.03 2.45 -8.33
C TYR A 44 0.41 2.72 -8.79
N ASN A 45 0.56 3.56 -9.82
CA ASN A 45 1.83 3.95 -10.44
C ASN A 45 2.72 2.73 -10.78
N GLY A 46 2.13 1.73 -11.46
CA GLY A 46 2.85 0.53 -11.92
C GLY A 46 3.20 -0.48 -10.82
N LYS A 47 2.56 -0.39 -9.65
CA LYS A 47 2.73 -1.33 -8.53
C LYS A 47 1.38 -1.76 -7.98
N CYS A 48 1.35 -2.88 -7.27
CA CYS A 48 0.19 -3.34 -6.51
C CYS A 48 0.42 -3.16 -4.99
N PRO A 49 0.21 -1.97 -4.41
CA PRO A 49 0.41 -1.74 -2.99
C PRO A 49 -0.60 -2.53 -2.13
N ILE A 50 -0.08 -3.45 -1.32
CA ILE A 50 -0.86 -4.20 -0.31
C ILE A 50 -0.17 -4.17 1.05
N THR A 51 -0.95 -4.18 2.12
CA THR A 51 -0.47 -4.07 3.51
C THR A 51 0.52 -5.18 3.88
N LEU A 52 0.31 -6.42 3.42
CA LEU A 52 1.23 -7.54 3.66
C LEU A 52 2.64 -7.27 3.10
N TYR A 53 2.74 -6.72 1.89
CA TYR A 53 4.04 -6.42 1.28
C TYR A 53 4.71 -5.22 1.94
N GLN A 54 3.94 -4.23 2.39
CA GLN A 54 4.47 -3.14 3.21
C GLN A 54 5.01 -3.65 4.55
N CYS A 55 4.32 -4.61 5.19
CA CYS A 55 4.81 -5.26 6.41
C CYS A 55 6.14 -5.98 6.19
N ARG A 56 6.25 -6.75 5.10
CA ARG A 56 7.50 -7.43 4.73
C ARG A 56 8.62 -6.46 4.39
N ALA A 57 8.31 -5.33 3.74
CA ALA A 57 9.28 -4.29 3.46
C ALA A 57 9.78 -3.59 4.74
N PHE A 58 8.91 -3.45 5.75
CA PHE A 58 9.26 -2.78 7.01
C PHE A 58 9.97 -3.71 8.02
N LEU A 59 9.50 -4.95 8.19
CA LEU A 59 9.99 -5.92 9.20
C LEU A 59 10.89 -7.02 8.62
N GLY A 60 11.05 -7.07 7.30
CA GLY A 60 11.70 -8.18 6.59
C GLY A 60 10.80 -9.42 6.51
N ASN A 61 11.41 -10.57 6.18
CA ASN A 61 10.71 -11.84 5.96
C ASN A 61 10.01 -12.42 7.20
N ASN A 62 10.19 -11.80 8.38
CA ASN A 62 9.55 -12.21 9.62
C ASN A 62 8.08 -11.74 9.73
N ALA A 63 7.64 -10.80 8.87
CA ALA A 63 6.24 -10.41 8.79
C ALA A 63 5.40 -11.55 8.20
N VAL A 64 4.47 -12.07 9.00
CA VAL A 64 3.64 -13.21 8.63
C VAL A 64 2.22 -12.82 8.23
N GLY A 65 1.77 -11.60 8.56
CA GLY A 65 0.42 -11.20 8.25
C GLY A 65 0.07 -9.79 8.70
N VAL A 66 -1.22 -9.48 8.51
CA VAL A 66 -1.88 -8.26 8.95
C VAL A 66 -3.20 -8.70 9.56
N ASP A 67 -3.46 -8.27 10.79
CA ASP A 67 -4.77 -8.41 11.42
C ASP A 67 -5.49 -7.07 11.26
N GLU A 68 -6.58 -7.08 10.48
CA GLU A 68 -7.30 -5.86 10.16
C GLU A 68 -7.90 -5.17 11.39
N SER A 69 -8.18 -5.92 12.46
CA SER A 69 -8.73 -5.36 13.69
C SER A 69 -7.77 -4.38 14.37
N CYS A 70 -6.46 -4.51 14.12
CA CYS A 70 -5.44 -3.63 14.68
C CYS A 70 -5.55 -2.18 14.19
N PHE A 71 -6.12 -1.95 13.00
CA PHE A 71 -6.22 -0.59 12.44
C PHE A 71 -7.13 0.32 13.28
N GLN A 72 -8.01 -0.22 14.12
CA GLN A 72 -8.83 0.56 15.05
C GLN A 72 -8.02 1.47 15.98
N TYR A 73 -6.75 1.11 16.27
CA TYR A 73 -5.87 1.95 17.07
C TYR A 73 -5.56 3.29 16.40
N ASN A 74 -5.64 3.40 15.08
CA ASN A 74 -5.44 4.68 14.38
C ASN A 74 -6.45 5.77 14.74
N ARG A 75 -7.54 5.40 15.44
CA ARG A 75 -8.52 6.34 16.00
C ARG A 75 -8.03 7.04 17.28
N LEU A 76 -6.89 6.63 17.86
CA LEU A 76 -6.37 7.18 19.11
C LEU A 76 -5.76 8.58 18.97
N GLY A 77 -5.18 8.92 17.81
CA GLY A 77 -4.54 10.22 17.58
C GLY A 77 -3.29 10.46 18.43
N ASN A 78 -2.54 9.40 18.74
CA ASN A 78 -1.34 9.47 19.59
C ASN A 78 -0.04 9.51 18.76
N SER A 79 1.11 9.23 19.38
CA SER A 79 2.42 9.36 18.74
C SER A 79 2.59 8.58 17.44
N TYR A 80 2.03 7.38 17.33
CA TYR A 80 2.14 6.54 16.14
C TYR A 80 0.81 6.27 15.45
N ALA A 81 -0.32 6.38 16.16
CA ALA A 81 -1.62 5.96 15.70
C ALA A 81 -2.48 7.17 15.29
N TYR A 82 -2.40 7.52 14.01
CA TYR A 82 -3.10 8.65 13.40
C TYR A 82 -3.27 8.41 11.89
N CYS A 83 -4.08 9.22 11.21
CA CYS A 83 -4.23 9.18 9.75
C CYS A 83 -3.28 10.13 9.04
N ARG A 84 -3.26 11.39 9.51
CA ARG A 84 -2.49 12.46 8.89
C ARG A 84 -2.01 13.45 9.93
N LYS A 85 -1.13 14.35 9.50
CA LYS A 85 -0.67 15.48 10.30
C LYS A 85 -1.06 16.78 9.63
N GLU A 86 -1.57 17.70 10.43
CA GLU A 86 -1.91 19.07 10.01
C GLU A 86 -1.19 20.03 10.96
N ASN A 87 -0.25 20.83 10.45
CA ASN A 87 0.56 21.77 11.26
C ASN A 87 1.25 21.11 12.47
N GLY A 88 1.75 19.88 12.30
CA GLY A 88 2.39 19.09 13.36
C GLY A 88 1.42 18.38 14.31
N ILE A 89 0.13 18.66 14.23
CA ILE A 89 -0.91 17.99 15.01
C ILE A 89 -1.29 16.68 14.34
N LYS A 90 -1.23 15.58 15.11
CA LYS A 90 -1.62 14.24 14.65
C LYS A 90 -3.13 14.10 14.70
N ILE A 91 -3.75 13.92 13.54
CA ILE A 91 -5.20 13.81 13.41
C ILE A 91 -5.60 12.34 13.45
N PRO A 92 -6.44 11.90 14.41
CA PRO A 92 -6.93 10.53 14.46
C PRO A 92 -7.73 10.19 13.20
N CYS A 93 -7.71 8.92 12.82
CA CYS A 93 -8.55 8.45 11.73
C CYS A 93 -10.03 8.46 12.11
N ALA A 94 -10.90 8.81 11.15
CA ALA A 94 -12.30 8.43 11.22
C ALA A 94 -12.43 6.90 11.11
N PRO A 95 -13.51 6.28 11.62
CA PRO A 95 -13.69 4.83 11.56
C PRO A 95 -13.52 4.23 10.15
N LYS A 96 -14.00 4.93 9.12
CA LYS A 96 -13.87 4.49 7.72
C LYS A 96 -12.45 4.58 7.15
N ASP A 97 -11.58 5.39 7.76
CA ASP A 97 -10.25 5.74 7.25
C ASP A 97 -9.14 5.01 8.01
N GLU A 98 -9.48 4.20 9.01
CA GLU A 98 -8.52 3.58 9.93
C GLU A 98 -7.46 2.74 9.24
N LYS A 99 -7.79 2.13 8.09
CA LYS A 99 -6.87 1.33 7.25
C LYS A 99 -5.90 2.17 6.42
N CYS A 100 -6.01 3.50 6.46
CA CYS A 100 -5.14 4.44 5.75
C CYS A 100 -4.23 5.26 6.67
N GLY A 101 -4.17 4.90 7.96
CA GLY A 101 -3.25 5.46 8.95
C GLY A 101 -1.96 4.65 9.10
N ARG A 102 -1.56 4.38 10.35
CA ARG A 102 -0.43 3.50 10.69
C ARG A 102 -0.68 2.08 10.16
N LEU A 103 0.35 1.48 9.58
CA LEU A 103 0.37 0.05 9.28
C LEU A 103 0.61 -0.75 10.57
N TYR A 104 -0.19 -1.80 10.75
CA TYR A 104 -0.01 -2.77 11.83
C TYR A 104 0.30 -4.14 11.24
N CYS A 105 1.37 -4.76 11.73
CA CYS A 105 1.86 -6.03 11.23
C CYS A 105 1.87 -7.09 12.31
N SER A 106 1.69 -8.34 11.88
CA SER A 106 1.92 -9.51 12.70
C SER A 106 3.25 -10.16 12.33
N TYR A 107 4.05 -10.54 13.33
CA TYR A 107 5.33 -11.19 13.11
C TYR A 107 5.56 -12.31 14.12
N ASN A 108 6.32 -13.33 13.71
CA ASN A 108 6.74 -14.41 14.60
C ASN A 108 8.14 -14.14 15.13
N SER A 109 8.32 -14.31 16.45
CA SER A 109 9.61 -14.17 17.10
C SER A 109 9.80 -15.26 18.15
N PHE A 110 10.81 -16.11 17.99
CA PHE A 110 11.16 -17.18 18.92
C PHE A 110 9.98 -18.06 19.36
N GLY A 111 9.07 -18.39 18.43
CA GLY A 111 7.88 -19.20 18.69
C GLY A 111 6.65 -18.44 19.21
N ASN A 112 6.76 -17.14 19.45
CA ASN A 112 5.63 -16.27 19.81
C ASN A 112 5.09 -15.55 18.58
N HIS A 113 3.76 -15.50 18.47
CA HIS A 113 3.05 -14.66 17.50
C HIS A 113 2.72 -13.32 18.13
N ILE A 114 3.30 -12.24 17.59
CA ILE A 114 3.01 -10.88 18.03
C ILE A 114 2.10 -10.25 16.99
N SER A 115 0.89 -9.88 17.41
CA SER A 115 -0.09 -9.16 16.59
C SER A 115 -0.07 -7.67 16.89
N CYS A 116 -0.61 -6.89 15.95
CA CYS A 116 -0.78 -5.44 16.09
C CYS A 116 0.50 -4.66 16.40
N LEU A 117 1.67 -5.09 15.90
CA LEU A 117 2.88 -4.29 16.01
C LEU A 117 2.75 -3.05 15.11
N PRO A 118 2.76 -1.82 15.65
CA PRO A 118 2.75 -0.63 14.82
C PRO A 118 4.09 -0.52 14.07
N CYS A 119 4.04 -0.37 12.74
CA CYS A 119 5.21 -0.02 11.95
C CYS A 119 5.57 1.45 12.19
N TYR A 120 6.28 1.71 13.27
CA TYR A 120 6.61 3.06 13.71
C TYR A 120 8.11 3.19 13.99
N ARG A 121 8.67 4.33 13.59
CA ARG A 121 10.00 4.76 14.00
C ARG A 121 9.94 6.20 14.46
N ALA A 122 10.59 6.51 15.58
CA ALA A 122 10.54 7.84 16.18
C ALA A 122 11.38 8.89 15.42
N ASP A 123 12.39 8.45 14.66
CA ASP A 123 13.23 9.27 13.79
C ASP A 123 12.51 9.71 12.51
N GLU A 124 11.60 8.88 12.02
CA GLU A 124 10.84 9.11 10.78
C GLU A 124 9.39 8.68 10.98
N GLU A 125 8.60 9.53 11.64
CA GLU A 125 7.24 9.15 12.08
C GLU A 125 6.31 8.73 10.93
N ASP A 126 6.50 9.25 9.71
CA ASP A 126 5.67 8.89 8.56
C ASP A 126 6.09 7.54 7.94
N LYS A 127 7.26 7.01 8.30
CA LYS A 127 7.69 5.67 7.90
C LYS A 127 6.80 4.62 8.53
N GLY A 128 6.21 3.75 7.71
CA GLY A 128 5.29 2.71 8.16
C GLY A 128 3.84 3.16 8.31
N MET A 129 3.50 4.34 7.77
CA MET A 129 2.11 4.64 7.40
C MET A 129 1.72 3.79 6.18
N VAL A 130 0.43 3.49 6.02
CA VAL A 130 -0.07 2.75 4.85
C VAL A 130 0.14 3.58 3.59
N ASP A 131 0.69 2.96 2.53
CA ASP A 131 0.99 3.66 1.28
C ASP A 131 -0.27 4.10 0.53
N GLU A 132 -0.16 5.17 -0.26
CA GLU A 132 -1.20 5.61 -1.19
C GLU A 132 -1.51 4.51 -2.23
N GLY A 133 -2.77 4.42 -2.65
CA GLY A 133 -3.29 3.39 -3.55
C GLY A 133 -3.51 2.03 -2.91
N THR A 134 -3.12 1.82 -1.64
CA THR A 134 -3.32 0.55 -0.94
C THR A 134 -4.81 0.25 -0.78
N LYS A 135 -5.23 -0.99 -1.08
CA LYS A 135 -6.60 -1.44 -0.85
C LYS A 135 -6.96 -1.34 0.64
N CYS A 136 -8.02 -0.58 0.95
CA CYS A 136 -8.53 -0.40 2.31
C CYS A 136 -9.96 -0.98 2.49
N GLY A 137 -10.56 -1.45 1.40
CA GLY A 137 -11.85 -2.12 1.36
C GLY A 137 -12.14 -2.61 -0.05
N ASP A 138 -13.21 -3.38 -0.23
CA ASP A 138 -13.62 -3.77 -1.57
C ASP A 138 -14.06 -2.55 -2.38
N GLY A 139 -13.45 -2.38 -3.56
CA GLY A 139 -13.63 -1.20 -4.40
C GLY A 139 -13.00 0.08 -3.84
N LYS A 140 -12.12 0.00 -2.83
CA LYS A 140 -11.59 1.18 -2.15
C LYS A 140 -10.08 1.18 -1.97
N VAL A 141 -9.48 2.36 -2.05
CA VAL A 141 -8.04 2.61 -1.89
C VAL A 141 -7.78 3.75 -0.92
N CYS A 142 -6.60 3.76 -0.32
CA CYS A 142 -6.10 4.89 0.42
C CYS A 142 -5.70 6.03 -0.53
N SER A 143 -6.35 7.18 -0.39
CA SER A 143 -6.02 8.42 -1.09
C SER A 143 -6.00 9.57 -0.09
N ASN A 144 -4.87 10.26 0.04
CA ASN A 144 -4.66 11.34 1.00
C ASN A 144 -5.07 10.94 2.43
N ARG A 145 -4.71 9.73 2.85
CA ARG A 145 -5.04 9.16 4.18
C ARG A 145 -6.54 8.93 4.43
N HIS A 146 -7.35 8.87 3.38
CA HIS A 146 -8.76 8.50 3.42
C HIS A 146 -9.02 7.22 2.63
N CYS A 147 -9.96 6.40 3.10
CA CYS A 147 -10.39 5.21 2.35
C CYS A 147 -11.56 5.58 1.42
N VAL A 148 -11.25 5.74 0.14
CA VAL A 148 -12.17 6.27 -0.88
C VAL A 148 -12.43 5.25 -1.98
N ASP A 149 -13.51 5.44 -2.75
CA ASP A 149 -13.85 4.56 -3.86
C ASP A 149 -12.81 4.67 -4.98
N VAL A 150 -12.33 3.52 -5.45
CA VAL A 150 -11.27 3.40 -6.46
C VAL A 150 -11.61 4.11 -7.77
N THR A 151 -12.90 4.18 -8.11
CA THR A 151 -13.43 4.85 -9.31
C THR A 151 -13.39 6.38 -9.23
N THR A 152 -13.12 6.94 -8.05
CA THR A 152 -13.05 8.39 -7.80
C THR A 152 -11.70 8.84 -7.29
N ALA A 153 -10.77 7.90 -7.08
CA ALA A 153 -9.48 8.16 -6.47
C ALA A 153 -8.42 8.69 -7.45
N TYR A 154 -8.62 8.47 -8.75
CA TYR A 154 -7.65 8.70 -9.82
C TYR A 154 -8.27 9.49 -10.98
#